data_AF-A0A352QS37-F1
#
_entry.id   AF-A0A352QS37-F1
#
_cell.length_a   1.000
_cell.length_b   1.000
_cell.length_c   1.000
_cell.angle_alpha   90.00
_cell.angle_beta   90.00
_cell.angle_gamma   90.00
#
_symmetry.space_group_name_H-M   'P 1'
#
loop_
_entity.id
_entity.type
_entity.pdbx_description
1 polymer ?
#
loop_
_entity_poly.entity_id
_entity_poly.type
_entity_poly.pdbx_seq_one_letter_code
_entity_poly.pdbx_strand_id
1 'polypeptide(L)'
;MHYLDESLTCAEAAEDPRDYLGISQLGRCARASGMALKPDVYPAAVQLESLRFWHEGHTAEDDIVARLQRAGCPVYSRQLKVTFPERHPLHERVWGHIDGEVPLVPAKAEGLGVAGAAPRLDLAILEIKSLRAGALKKLATEGTVSQAWPQYGIQAHTYALCRGRHWVAFLVKDRNDGTIVECWESFRADLAESGIAQGLRVLSDLDAGQLSGRDYNPGSDWQCRKEYCQFRDHCLRAGA
;
A
#
# COMPACT_ATOMS: atom_id res chain seq x y z
N MET A 1 27.61 0.78 13.58
CA MET A 1 26.44 1.14 12.76
C MET A 1 26.97 2.14 11.72
N HIS A 2 26.56 2.07 10.45
CA HIS A 2 27.07 3.01 9.44
C HIS A 2 26.33 4.35 9.56
N TYR A 3 26.98 5.49 9.30
CA TYR A 3 26.37 6.83 9.43
C TYR A 3 25.03 6.99 8.69
N LEU A 4 24.83 6.27 7.58
CA LEU A 4 23.58 6.26 6.81
C LEU A 4 22.47 5.44 7.47
N ASP A 5 22.81 4.40 8.23
CA ASP A 5 21.83 3.65 9.02
C ASP A 5 21.42 4.43 10.25
N GLU A 6 22.39 5.10 10.89
CA GLU A 6 22.14 5.98 12.03
C GLU A 6 21.18 7.10 11.65
N SER A 7 21.36 7.74 10.49
CA SER A 7 20.46 8.81 10.04
C SER A 7 19.01 8.33 9.87
N LEU A 8 18.80 7.13 9.33
CA LEU A 8 17.46 6.54 9.20
C LEU A 8 16.82 6.26 10.57
N THR A 9 17.60 5.68 11.49
CA THR A 9 17.09 5.36 12.84
C THR A 9 16.77 6.60 13.66
N CYS A 10 17.60 7.65 13.56
CA CYS A 10 17.36 8.92 14.25
C CYS A 10 16.11 9.64 13.72
N ALA A 11 15.87 9.58 12.41
CA ALA A 11 14.68 10.17 11.80
C ALA A 11 13.40 9.47 12.30
N GLU A 12 13.38 8.12 12.31
CA GLU A 12 12.24 7.35 12.81
C GLU A 12 12.00 7.57 14.31
N ALA A 13 13.07 7.61 15.12
CA ALA A 13 12.96 7.83 16.56
C ALA A 13 12.42 9.23 16.93
N ALA A 14 12.41 10.17 15.98
CA ALA A 14 11.82 11.50 16.15
C ALA A 14 10.33 11.55 15.79
N GLU A 15 9.76 10.51 15.18
CA GLU A 15 8.31 10.44 14.91
C GLU A 15 7.53 10.02 16.16
N ASP A 16 6.38 10.64 16.37
CA ASP A 16 5.44 10.21 17.41
C ASP A 16 4.89 8.80 17.09
N PRO A 17 4.66 7.95 18.12
CA PRO A 17 4.02 6.66 17.90
C PRO A 17 2.68 6.82 17.18
N ARG A 18 2.49 6.05 16.11
CA ARG A 18 1.26 6.09 15.31
C ARG A 18 0.07 5.56 16.11
N ASP A 19 -0.95 6.40 16.26
CA ASP A 19 -2.24 6.05 16.88
C ASP A 19 -3.30 5.62 15.85
N TYR A 20 -2.91 5.48 14.58
CA TYR A 20 -3.79 5.21 13.44
C TYR A 20 -3.29 4.04 12.58
N LEU A 21 -4.23 3.30 12.01
CA LEU A 21 -3.95 2.22 11.09
C LEU A 21 -3.82 2.75 9.67
N GLY A 22 -2.64 2.57 9.07
CA GLY A 22 -2.39 2.97 7.69
C GLY A 22 -3.29 2.24 6.68
N ILE A 23 -3.85 2.94 5.69
CA ILE A 23 -4.58 2.28 4.58
C ILE A 23 -3.69 1.25 3.86
N SER A 24 -2.38 1.50 3.77
CA SER A 24 -1.38 0.54 3.25
C SER A 24 -1.25 -0.76 4.04
N GLN A 25 -1.83 -0.84 5.24
CA GLN A 25 -1.83 -2.02 6.10
C GLN A 25 -3.11 -2.86 5.97
N LEU A 26 -4.16 -2.36 5.31
CA LEU A 26 -5.45 -3.05 5.24
C LEU A 26 -5.41 -4.33 4.39
N GLY A 27 -4.42 -4.47 3.51
CA GLY A 27 -4.18 -5.69 2.75
C GLY A 27 -3.34 -6.75 3.47
N ARG A 28 -2.88 -6.48 4.70
CA ARG A 28 -2.04 -7.40 5.47
C ARG A 28 -2.86 -8.27 6.43
N CYS A 29 -2.23 -9.31 6.97
CA CYS A 29 -2.87 -10.11 8.01
C CYS A 29 -3.08 -9.26 9.28
N ALA A 30 -4.09 -9.61 10.09
CA ALA A 30 -4.49 -8.78 11.23
C ALA A 30 -3.35 -8.51 12.23
N ARG A 31 -2.48 -9.51 12.44
CA ARG A 31 -1.30 -9.35 13.30
C ARG A 31 -0.29 -8.38 12.72
N ALA A 32 0.00 -8.46 11.42
CA ALA A 32 0.92 -7.51 10.76
C ALA A 32 0.36 -6.08 10.81
N SER A 33 -0.93 -5.91 10.56
CA SER A 33 -1.63 -4.63 10.66
C SER A 33 -1.60 -4.08 12.08
N GLY A 34 -1.84 -4.91 13.10
CA GLY A 34 -1.78 -4.50 14.50
C GLY A 34 -0.36 -4.19 14.99
N MET A 35 0.64 -4.92 14.50
CA MET A 35 2.05 -4.60 14.80
C MET A 35 2.49 -3.27 14.16
N ALA A 36 1.92 -2.88 13.01
CA ALA A 36 2.22 -1.59 12.39
C ALA A 36 1.77 -0.38 13.25
N LEU A 37 0.89 -0.59 14.25
CA LEU A 37 0.47 0.40 15.25
C LEU A 37 1.36 0.42 16.49
N LYS A 38 2.10 -0.66 16.76
CA LYS A 38 2.95 -0.82 17.96
C LYS A 38 4.36 -1.28 17.56
N PRO A 39 5.21 -0.34 17.09
CA PRO A 39 6.52 -0.67 16.52
C PRO A 39 7.55 -1.15 17.56
N ASP A 40 7.30 -0.93 18.85
CA ASP A 40 8.13 -1.36 19.98
C ASP A 40 8.28 -2.90 20.09
N VAL A 41 7.49 -3.66 19.33
CA VAL A 41 7.52 -5.14 19.30
C VAL A 41 8.55 -5.70 18.31
N TYR A 42 9.22 -4.86 17.49
CA TYR A 42 10.13 -5.35 16.45
C TYR A 42 11.60 -5.48 16.90
N PRO A 43 12.33 -6.54 16.49
CA PRO A 43 13.78 -6.56 16.59
C PRO A 43 14.40 -5.40 15.78
N ALA A 44 15.40 -4.70 16.34
CA ALA A 44 16.02 -3.53 15.71
C ALA A 44 16.53 -3.78 14.27
N ALA A 45 16.99 -4.99 13.96
CA ALA A 45 17.43 -5.35 12.61
C ALA A 45 16.29 -5.30 11.56
N VAL A 46 15.08 -5.74 11.93
CA VAL A 46 13.91 -5.72 11.04
C VAL A 46 13.43 -4.29 10.82
N GLN A 47 13.57 -3.43 11.83
CA GLN A 47 13.27 -2.01 11.73
C GLN A 47 14.20 -1.34 10.71
N LEU A 48 15.52 -1.53 10.83
CA LEU A 48 16.48 -0.91 9.92
C LEU A 48 16.32 -1.37 8.46
N GLU A 49 16.07 -2.66 8.22
CA GLU A 49 15.79 -3.16 6.88
C GLU A 49 14.54 -2.50 6.27
N SER A 50 13.47 -2.35 7.07
CA SER A 50 12.24 -1.68 6.65
C SER A 50 12.49 -0.20 6.32
N LEU A 51 13.27 0.50 7.17
CA LEU A 51 13.62 1.90 6.96
C LEU A 51 14.37 2.13 5.64
N ARG A 52 15.34 1.26 5.32
CA ARG A 52 16.06 1.33 4.04
C ARG A 52 15.11 1.14 2.86
N PHE A 53 14.21 0.17 2.93
CA PHE A 53 13.22 -0.06 1.88
C PHE A 53 12.22 1.09 1.71
N TRP A 54 11.81 1.75 2.79
CA TRP A 54 10.94 2.92 2.71
C TRP A 54 11.67 4.11 2.09
N HIS A 55 12.93 4.35 2.49
CA HIS A 55 13.74 5.42 1.92
C HIS A 55 13.96 5.24 0.40
N GLU A 56 14.31 4.03 -0.04
CA GLU A 56 14.40 3.68 -1.47
C GLU A 56 13.06 3.86 -2.19
N GLY A 57 11.95 3.51 -1.53
CA GLY A 57 10.60 3.67 -2.03
C GLY A 57 10.25 5.14 -2.31
N HIS A 58 10.46 6.02 -1.33
CA HIS A 58 10.19 7.46 -1.47
C HIS A 58 11.07 8.09 -2.55
N THR A 59 12.35 7.72 -2.62
CA THR A 59 13.25 8.21 -3.69
C THR A 59 12.74 7.79 -5.07
N ALA A 60 12.26 6.55 -5.22
CA ALA A 60 11.68 6.08 -6.48
C ALA A 60 10.36 6.80 -6.81
N GLU A 61 9.54 7.10 -5.82
CA GLU A 61 8.31 7.88 -5.99
C GLU A 61 8.60 9.28 -6.53
N ASP A 62 9.54 10.00 -5.92
CA ASP A 62 9.96 11.34 -6.35
C ASP A 62 10.47 11.36 -7.80
N ASP A 63 11.33 10.41 -8.15
CA ASP A 63 11.83 10.26 -9.52
C ASP A 63 10.71 9.98 -10.52
N ILE A 64 9.79 9.07 -10.19
CA ILE A 64 8.66 8.71 -11.07
C ILE A 64 7.71 9.88 -11.26
N VAL A 65 7.36 10.61 -10.21
CA VAL A 65 6.52 11.81 -10.31
C VAL A 65 7.21 12.87 -11.16
N ALA A 66 8.52 13.10 -10.99
CA ALA A 66 9.26 14.05 -11.82
C ALA A 66 9.29 13.63 -13.30
N ARG A 67 9.37 12.33 -13.60
CA ARG A 67 9.28 11.80 -14.97
C ARG A 67 7.88 12.01 -15.57
N LEU A 68 6.81 11.75 -14.81
CA LEU A 68 5.43 12.01 -15.25
C LEU A 68 5.23 13.48 -15.62
N GLN A 69 5.68 14.39 -14.75
CA GLN A 69 5.58 15.83 -15.00
C GLN A 69 6.36 16.27 -16.24
N ARG A 70 7.60 15.78 -16.43
CA ARG A 70 8.39 16.02 -17.65
C ARG A 70 7.74 15.46 -18.91
N ALA A 71 7.00 14.36 -18.79
CA ALA A 71 6.22 13.76 -19.87
C ALA A 71 4.88 14.48 -20.14
N GLY A 72 4.57 15.55 -19.41
CA GLY A 72 3.31 16.30 -19.56
C GLY A 72 2.11 15.63 -18.90
N CYS A 73 2.32 14.64 -18.03
CA CYS A 73 1.27 14.04 -17.20
C CYS A 73 1.25 14.74 -15.82
N PRO A 74 0.27 15.62 -15.55
CA PRO A 74 0.20 16.28 -14.25
C PRO A 74 -0.18 15.27 -13.16
N VAL A 75 0.48 15.39 -12.00
CA VAL A 75 0.15 14.65 -10.78
C VAL A 75 -0.54 15.62 -9.83
N TYR A 76 -1.82 15.38 -9.56
CA TYR A 76 -2.63 16.15 -8.61
C TYR A 76 -2.59 15.50 -7.23
N SER A 77 -3.01 16.24 -6.20
CA SER A 77 -3.25 15.69 -4.85
C SER A 77 -2.09 14.88 -4.29
N ARG A 78 -0.85 15.24 -4.65
CA ARG A 78 0.35 14.51 -4.24
C ARG A 78 0.45 14.48 -2.71
N GLN A 79 0.66 13.29 -2.15
CA GLN A 79 0.77 13.07 -0.70
C GLN A 79 -0.45 13.59 0.07
N LEU A 80 -1.64 13.61 -0.57
CA LEU A 80 -2.87 13.98 0.09
C LEU A 80 -3.22 12.95 1.16
N LYS A 81 -3.47 13.41 2.39
CA LYS A 81 -4.02 12.57 3.46
C LYS A 81 -5.45 12.16 3.11
N VAL A 82 -5.69 10.87 3.08
CA VAL A 82 -6.99 10.25 2.82
C VAL A 82 -7.44 9.51 4.08
N THR A 83 -8.59 9.92 4.59
CA THR A 83 -9.32 9.28 5.69
C THR A 83 -10.57 8.59 5.13
N PHE A 84 -11.16 7.69 5.91
CA PHE A 84 -12.50 7.18 5.60
C PHE A 84 -13.55 8.31 5.68
N PRO A 85 -14.76 8.16 5.13
CA PRO A 85 -15.80 9.17 5.27
C PRO A 85 -16.08 9.54 6.74
N GLU A 86 -16.37 10.81 7.04
CA GLU A 86 -16.51 11.35 8.42
C GLU A 86 -17.46 10.55 9.32
N ARG A 87 -18.53 9.98 8.75
CA ARG A 87 -19.53 9.19 9.49
C ARG A 87 -19.10 7.74 9.75
N HIS A 88 -17.98 7.30 9.18
CA HIS A 88 -17.49 5.94 9.37
C HIS A 88 -16.81 5.83 10.74
N PRO A 89 -17.04 4.75 11.52
CA PRO A 89 -16.37 4.52 12.82
C PRO A 89 -14.83 4.51 12.80
N LEU A 90 -14.24 4.51 11.60
CA LEU A 90 -12.80 4.44 11.38
C LEU A 90 -12.22 5.76 10.86
N HIS A 91 -13.02 6.81 10.70
CA HIS A 91 -12.61 8.07 10.08
C HIS A 91 -11.27 8.60 10.60
N GLU A 92 -11.13 8.70 11.93
CA GLU A 92 -9.94 9.27 12.56
C GLU A 92 -8.84 8.22 12.79
N ARG A 93 -9.21 6.94 12.80
CA ARG A 93 -8.33 5.82 13.16
C ARG A 93 -7.71 5.10 11.96
N VAL A 94 -8.22 5.34 10.75
CA VAL A 94 -7.70 4.76 9.51
C VAL A 94 -7.47 5.86 8.50
N TRP A 95 -6.21 6.03 8.12
CA TRP A 95 -5.84 6.98 7.08
C TRP A 95 -4.53 6.61 6.40
N GLY A 96 -4.23 7.26 5.29
CA GLY A 96 -2.95 7.12 4.59
C GLY A 96 -2.72 8.29 3.64
N HIS A 97 -1.58 8.27 2.95
CA HIS A 97 -1.29 9.23 1.88
C HIS A 97 -1.33 8.52 0.54
N ILE A 98 -1.95 9.16 -0.45
CA ILE A 98 -1.87 8.72 -1.85
C ILE A 98 -0.62 9.32 -2.50
N ASP A 99 -0.02 8.61 -3.45
CA ASP A 99 1.13 9.13 -4.19
C ASP A 99 0.69 10.26 -5.14
N GLY A 100 -0.59 10.23 -5.55
CA GLY A 100 -1.27 11.34 -6.20
C GLY A 100 -2.51 10.89 -6.96
N GLU A 101 -2.97 11.75 -7.86
CA GLU A 101 -4.06 11.48 -8.79
C GLU A 101 -3.61 11.89 -10.21
N VAL A 102 -3.83 11.03 -11.20
CA VAL A 102 -3.41 11.28 -12.60
C VAL A 102 -4.60 11.24 -13.56
N PRO A 103 -4.62 12.04 -14.63
CA PRO A 103 -5.68 11.96 -15.64
C PRO A 103 -5.75 10.59 -16.31
N LEU A 104 -6.96 10.06 -16.46
CA LEU A 104 -7.19 8.96 -17.37
C LEU A 104 -7.09 9.48 -18.82
N VAL A 105 -6.06 9.07 -19.54
CA VAL A 105 -5.90 9.46 -20.95
C VAL A 105 -6.77 8.59 -21.87
N PRO A 106 -7.33 9.13 -22.96
CA PRO A 106 -8.29 8.40 -23.83
C PRO A 106 -7.80 7.04 -24.34
N ALA A 107 -6.53 6.92 -24.71
CA ALA A 107 -5.95 5.65 -25.16
C ALA A 107 -5.97 4.55 -24.07
N LYS A 108 -5.96 4.94 -22.79
CA LYS A 108 -6.12 4.01 -21.66
C LYS A 108 -7.59 3.70 -21.40
N ALA A 109 -8.48 4.68 -21.57
CA ALA A 109 -9.93 4.48 -21.46
C ALA A 109 -10.45 3.47 -22.50
N GLU A 110 -9.92 3.51 -23.73
CA GLU A 110 -10.27 2.54 -24.79
C GLU A 110 -9.86 1.10 -24.42
N GLY A 111 -8.65 0.91 -23.90
CA GLY A 111 -8.19 -0.40 -23.40
C GLY A 111 -8.98 -0.95 -22.21
N LEU A 112 -9.75 -0.10 -21.53
CA LEU A 112 -10.63 -0.46 -20.41
C LEU A 112 -12.10 -0.59 -20.85
N GLY A 113 -12.40 -0.52 -22.15
CA GLY A 113 -13.75 -0.66 -22.70
C GLY A 113 -14.63 0.58 -22.56
N VAL A 114 -14.05 1.75 -22.27
CA VAL A 114 -14.77 3.02 -22.10
C VAL A 114 -14.58 3.89 -23.34
N ALA A 115 -15.07 3.40 -24.49
CA ALA A 115 -15.09 4.18 -25.73
C ALA A 115 -16.36 5.05 -25.78
N GLY A 116 -16.19 6.38 -25.91
CA GLY A 116 -17.29 7.31 -26.22
C GLY A 116 -17.80 8.20 -25.09
N ALA A 117 -17.35 8.03 -23.84
CA ALA A 117 -17.58 9.01 -22.78
C ALA A 117 -16.39 9.97 -22.74
N ALA A 118 -16.46 11.09 -23.49
CA ALA A 118 -15.45 12.15 -23.38
C ALA A 118 -15.36 12.60 -21.90
N PRO A 119 -14.20 12.48 -21.23
CA PRO A 119 -14.14 12.57 -19.78
C PRO A 119 -14.14 14.02 -19.34
N ARG A 120 -15.04 14.38 -18.42
CA ARG A 120 -14.74 15.44 -17.46
C ARG A 120 -13.60 14.92 -16.58
N LEU A 121 -12.34 15.23 -16.90
CA LEU A 121 -11.15 15.05 -16.03
C LEU A 121 -11.29 13.90 -15.01
N ASP A 122 -11.53 12.67 -15.48
CA ASP A 122 -11.61 11.54 -14.57
C ASP A 122 -10.18 11.22 -14.13
N LEU A 123 -9.93 11.28 -12.82
CA LEU A 123 -8.60 11.04 -12.27
C LEU A 123 -8.56 9.64 -11.68
N ALA A 124 -7.48 8.92 -11.95
CA ALA A 124 -7.15 7.69 -11.28
C ALA A 124 -6.34 7.97 -10.01
N ILE A 125 -6.51 7.13 -8.99
CA ILE A 125 -5.54 7.06 -7.88
C ILE A 125 -4.21 6.59 -8.46
N LEU A 126 -3.14 7.35 -8.22
CA LEU A 126 -1.78 6.95 -8.56
C LEU A 126 -1.17 6.18 -7.37
N GLU A 127 -0.66 4.99 -7.64
CA GLU A 127 0.14 4.20 -6.70
C GLU A 127 1.45 3.76 -7.36
N ILE A 128 2.57 4.14 -6.78
CA ILE A 128 3.92 3.87 -7.25
C ILE A 128 4.50 2.75 -6.40
N LYS A 129 4.94 1.67 -7.05
CA LYS A 129 5.52 0.50 -6.36
C LYS A 129 6.90 0.18 -6.92
N SER A 130 7.92 0.39 -6.10
CA SER A 130 9.28 -0.08 -6.37
C SER A 130 9.45 -1.49 -5.81
N LEU A 131 9.42 -2.50 -6.69
CA LEU A 131 9.35 -3.92 -6.31
C LEU A 131 10.63 -4.69 -6.65
N ARG A 132 10.84 -5.81 -5.95
CA ARG A 132 12.01 -6.68 -6.13
C ARG A 132 12.13 -7.23 -7.55
N ALA A 133 13.33 -7.69 -7.89
CA ALA A 133 13.63 -8.34 -9.17
C ALA A 133 12.60 -9.42 -9.54
N GLY A 134 12.13 -9.36 -10.79
CA GLY A 134 11.14 -10.30 -11.33
C GLY A 134 9.69 -9.93 -11.04
N ALA A 135 9.44 -8.77 -10.42
CA ALA A 135 8.10 -8.23 -10.24
C ALA A 135 7.37 -8.08 -11.58
N LEU A 136 8.05 -7.57 -12.61
CA LEU A 136 7.42 -7.39 -13.92
C LEU A 136 7.03 -8.71 -14.58
N LYS A 137 7.81 -9.78 -14.39
CA LYS A 137 7.46 -11.12 -14.88
C LYS A 137 6.20 -11.64 -14.19
N LYS A 138 6.09 -11.44 -12.87
CA LYS A 138 4.88 -11.81 -12.13
C LYS A 138 3.67 -11.01 -12.61
N LEU A 139 3.81 -9.69 -12.74
CA LEU A 139 2.75 -8.83 -13.25
C LEU A 139 2.29 -9.24 -14.66
N ALA A 140 3.23 -9.56 -15.56
CA ALA A 140 2.91 -10.03 -16.90
C ALA A 140 2.19 -11.39 -16.91
N THR A 141 2.42 -12.23 -15.90
CA THR A 141 1.75 -13.55 -15.77
C THR A 141 0.33 -13.40 -15.21
N GLU A 142 0.17 -12.55 -14.19
CA GLU A 142 -1.09 -12.41 -13.44
C GLU A 142 -2.03 -11.38 -14.08
N GLY A 143 -1.52 -10.48 -14.93
CA GLY A 143 -2.28 -9.48 -15.68
C GLY A 143 -2.46 -8.14 -14.95
N THR A 144 -2.75 -8.17 -13.64
CA THR A 144 -3.00 -6.95 -12.85
C THR A 144 -2.21 -6.91 -11.54
N VAL A 145 -2.06 -5.72 -10.96
CA VAL A 145 -1.40 -5.58 -9.65
C VAL A 145 -2.27 -6.19 -8.56
N SER A 146 -3.58 -6.04 -8.62
CA SER A 146 -4.50 -6.67 -7.66
C SER A 146 -4.47 -8.20 -7.69
N GLN A 147 -4.16 -8.83 -8.82
CA GLN A 147 -3.96 -10.29 -8.89
C GLN A 147 -2.56 -10.69 -8.41
N ALA A 148 -1.52 -9.97 -8.84
CA ALA A 148 -0.15 -10.27 -8.47
C ALA A 148 0.15 -9.97 -6.98
N TRP A 149 -0.43 -8.93 -6.42
CA TRP A 149 -0.22 -8.48 -5.05
C TRP A 149 -1.54 -7.94 -4.49
N PRO A 150 -2.44 -8.81 -4.00
CA PRO A 150 -3.76 -8.39 -3.56
C PRO A 150 -3.73 -7.33 -2.46
N GLN A 151 -2.68 -7.30 -1.63
CA GLN A 151 -2.52 -6.25 -0.62
C GLN A 151 -2.38 -4.84 -1.21
N TYR A 152 -1.76 -4.69 -2.38
CA TYR A 152 -1.64 -3.40 -3.07
C TYR A 152 -2.94 -3.04 -3.80
N GLY A 153 -3.66 -4.04 -4.31
CA GLY A 153 -5.02 -3.87 -4.81
C GLY A 153 -5.95 -3.33 -3.73
N ILE A 154 -6.01 -3.99 -2.57
CA ILE A 154 -6.82 -3.56 -1.42
C ILE A 154 -6.49 -2.12 -1.01
N GLN A 155 -5.20 -1.79 -0.90
CA GLN A 155 -4.75 -0.43 -0.58
C GLN A 155 -5.31 0.59 -1.58
N ALA A 156 -5.03 0.40 -2.87
CA ALA A 156 -5.34 1.40 -3.89
C ALA A 156 -6.84 1.55 -4.13
N HIS A 157 -7.58 0.43 -4.13
CA HIS A 157 -9.05 0.46 -4.27
C HIS A 157 -9.73 1.05 -3.04
N THR A 158 -9.16 0.90 -1.84
CA THR A 158 -9.67 1.61 -0.65
C THR A 158 -9.47 3.12 -0.77
N TYR A 159 -8.31 3.58 -1.27
CA TYR A 159 -8.13 5.00 -1.57
C TYR A 159 -9.09 5.49 -2.64
N ALA A 160 -9.33 4.71 -3.70
CA ALA A 160 -10.26 5.04 -4.76
C ALA A 160 -11.68 5.22 -4.21
N LEU A 161 -12.13 4.32 -3.32
CA LEU A 161 -13.41 4.45 -2.63
C LEU A 161 -13.48 5.75 -1.80
N CYS A 162 -12.45 6.03 -0.99
CA CYS A 162 -12.42 7.21 -0.12
C CYS A 162 -12.38 8.53 -0.92
N ARG A 163 -11.83 8.50 -2.14
CA ARG A 163 -11.70 9.66 -3.04
C ARG A 163 -12.79 9.74 -4.11
N GLY A 164 -13.71 8.77 -4.16
CA GLY A 164 -14.73 8.69 -5.20
C GLY A 164 -14.15 8.55 -6.61
N ARG A 165 -13.08 7.75 -6.76
CA ARG A 165 -12.43 7.47 -8.05
C ARG A 165 -12.88 6.14 -8.62
N HIS A 166 -13.00 6.08 -9.94
CA HIS A 166 -13.38 4.87 -10.66
C HIS A 166 -12.17 4.10 -11.23
N TRP A 167 -10.97 4.64 -11.04
CA TRP A 167 -9.75 4.12 -11.66
C TRP A 167 -8.59 4.14 -10.69
N VAL A 168 -7.71 3.16 -10.86
CA VAL A 168 -6.41 3.08 -10.19
C VAL A 168 -5.33 2.91 -11.25
N ALA A 169 -4.26 3.67 -11.13
CA ALA A 169 -3.07 3.62 -11.96
C ALA A 169 -1.87 3.21 -11.10
N PHE A 170 -1.34 2.04 -11.39
CA PHE A 170 -0.10 1.56 -10.78
C PHE A 170 1.09 1.84 -11.70
N LEU A 171 2.13 2.47 -11.16
CA LEU A 171 3.45 2.53 -11.79
C LEU A 171 4.39 1.59 -11.05
N VAL A 172 4.68 0.44 -11.66
CA VAL A 172 5.50 -0.61 -11.07
C VAL A 172 6.91 -0.50 -11.61
N LYS A 173 7.85 -0.15 -10.73
CA LYS A 173 9.28 -0.10 -11.03
C LYS A 173 9.96 -1.39 -10.59
N ASP A 174 10.69 -2.04 -11.49
CA ASP A 174 11.63 -3.10 -11.12
C ASP A 174 12.90 -2.47 -10.52
N ARG A 175 13.29 -2.94 -9.33
CA ARG A 175 14.51 -2.46 -8.67
C ARG A 175 15.80 -2.94 -9.35
N ASN A 176 15.74 -4.02 -10.14
CA ASN A 176 16.93 -4.60 -10.76
C ASN A 176 17.48 -3.74 -11.90
N ASP A 177 16.60 -3.27 -12.79
CA ASP A 177 16.99 -2.54 -14.00
C ASP A 177 16.36 -1.14 -14.11
N GLY A 178 15.44 -0.79 -13.20
CA GLY A 178 14.75 0.49 -13.21
C GLY A 178 13.62 0.60 -14.23
N THR A 179 13.27 -0.48 -14.93
CA THR A 179 12.13 -0.53 -15.85
C THR A 179 10.83 -0.21 -15.11
N ILE A 180 9.98 0.63 -15.70
CA ILE A 180 8.68 1.00 -15.16
C ILE A 180 7.58 0.52 -16.11
N VAL A 181 6.56 -0.14 -15.56
CA VAL A 181 5.37 -0.56 -16.29
C VAL A 181 4.14 0.09 -15.66
N GLU A 182 3.25 0.58 -16.50
CA GLU A 182 1.94 1.09 -16.09
C GLU A 182 0.92 -0.03 -16.10
N CYS A 183 0.14 -0.15 -15.03
CA CYS A 183 -1.01 -1.08 -14.94
C CYS A 183 -2.23 -0.29 -14.47
N TRP A 184 -3.30 -0.31 -15.26
CA TRP A 184 -4.53 0.43 -14.99
C TRP A 184 -5.65 -0.54 -14.65
N GLU A 185 -6.41 -0.23 -13.61
CA GLU A 185 -7.51 -1.07 -13.13
C GLU A 185 -8.77 -0.22 -12.94
N SER A 186 -9.94 -0.77 -13.29
CA SER A 186 -11.23 -0.23 -12.86
C SER A 186 -11.44 -0.43 -11.38
N PHE A 187 -12.16 0.49 -10.74
CA PHE A 187 -12.48 0.41 -9.32
C PHE A 187 -13.13 -0.93 -8.96
N ARG A 188 -12.63 -1.53 -7.89
CA ARG A 188 -13.09 -2.80 -7.34
C ARG A 188 -13.63 -2.63 -5.92
N ALA A 189 -14.95 -2.53 -5.82
CA ALA A 189 -15.65 -2.41 -4.56
C ALA A 189 -15.37 -3.57 -3.60
N ASP A 190 -15.25 -4.80 -4.13
CA ASP A 190 -14.97 -5.99 -3.33
C ASP A 190 -13.62 -5.91 -2.61
N LEU A 191 -12.59 -5.37 -3.27
CA LEU A 191 -11.27 -5.17 -2.66
C LEU A 191 -11.31 -4.05 -1.61
N ALA A 192 -11.98 -2.94 -1.90
CA ALA A 192 -12.13 -1.83 -0.96
C ALA A 192 -12.90 -2.23 0.31
N GLU A 193 -14.03 -2.93 0.14
CA GLU A 193 -14.85 -3.45 1.25
C GLU A 193 -14.08 -4.46 2.09
N SER A 194 -13.27 -5.33 1.47
CA SER A 194 -12.41 -6.26 2.20
C SER A 194 -11.38 -5.53 3.08
N GLY A 195 -10.82 -4.41 2.58
CA GLY A 195 -9.90 -3.56 3.34
C GLY A 195 -10.59 -2.89 4.53
N ILE A 196 -11.80 -2.37 4.34
CA ILE A 196 -12.62 -1.78 5.41
C ILE A 196 -12.93 -2.81 6.49
N ALA A 197 -13.41 -4.00 6.10
CA ALA A 197 -13.75 -5.08 7.03
C ALA A 197 -12.53 -5.52 7.84
N GLN A 198 -11.36 -5.64 7.19
CA GLN A 198 -10.10 -5.94 7.85
C GLN A 198 -9.69 -4.85 8.85
N GLY A 199 -9.81 -3.57 8.48
CA GLY A 199 -9.52 -2.45 9.37
C GLY A 199 -10.40 -2.43 10.62
N LEU A 200 -11.71 -2.64 10.44
CA LEU A 200 -12.68 -2.74 11.54
C LEU A 200 -12.31 -3.86 12.50
N ARG A 201 -12.04 -5.04 11.94
CA ARG A 201 -11.64 -6.21 12.72
C ARG A 201 -10.36 -5.96 13.50
N VAL A 202 -9.31 -5.46 12.84
CA VAL A 202 -8.00 -5.22 13.49
C VAL A 202 -8.14 -4.24 14.65
N LEU A 203 -8.84 -3.13 14.46
CA LEU A 203 -8.98 -2.13 15.52
C LEU A 203 -9.86 -2.65 16.67
N SER A 204 -10.95 -3.38 16.36
CA SER A 204 -11.77 -4.03 17.38
C SER A 204 -10.97 -5.05 18.19
N ASP A 205 -10.22 -5.94 17.53
CA ASP A 205 -9.40 -6.96 18.19
C ASP A 205 -8.28 -6.31 19.03
N LEU A 206 -7.71 -5.17 18.58
CA LEU A 206 -6.72 -4.41 19.35
C LEU A 206 -7.31 -3.78 20.59
N ASP A 207 -8.45 -3.09 20.46
CA ASP A 207 -9.11 -2.39 21.56
C ASP A 207 -9.57 -3.37 22.65
N ALA A 208 -10.01 -4.57 22.24
CA ALA A 208 -10.39 -5.64 23.15
C ALA A 208 -9.19 -6.38 23.77
N GLY A 209 -7.96 -6.08 23.38
CA GLY A 209 -6.76 -6.83 23.79
C GLY A 209 -6.72 -8.27 23.24
N GLN A 210 -7.52 -8.56 22.22
CA GLN A 210 -7.70 -9.88 21.61
C GLN A 210 -6.73 -10.17 20.48
N LEU A 211 -6.02 -9.15 19.98
CA LEU A 211 -4.83 -9.35 19.13
C LEU A 211 -3.65 -9.85 19.98
N SER A 212 -3.78 -11.07 20.49
CA SER A 212 -2.76 -11.80 21.23
C SER A 212 -1.94 -12.67 20.27
N GLY A 213 -0.67 -12.92 20.61
CA GLY A 213 0.23 -13.70 19.75
C GLY A 213 -0.18 -15.15 19.45
N ARG A 214 -1.28 -15.65 20.03
CA ARG A 214 -1.71 -17.05 20.01
C ARG A 214 -2.75 -17.39 18.93
N ASP A 215 -3.48 -16.42 18.39
CA ASP A 215 -4.61 -16.70 17.47
C ASP A 215 -4.24 -16.75 15.99
N TYR A 216 -2.94 -16.87 15.69
CA TYR A 216 -2.47 -16.79 14.32
C TYR A 216 -1.78 -18.05 13.82
N ASN A 217 -2.48 -18.78 12.94
CA ASN A 217 -1.91 -19.87 12.17
C ASN A 217 -1.48 -19.38 10.77
N PRO A 218 -0.18 -19.10 10.54
CA PRO A 218 0.34 -18.60 9.27
C PRO A 218 0.16 -19.54 8.07
N GLY A 219 -0.39 -20.74 8.27
CA GLY A 219 -0.74 -21.66 7.18
C GLY A 219 -2.12 -21.43 6.55
N SER A 220 -3.02 -20.68 7.18
CA SER A 220 -4.43 -20.58 6.75
C SER A 220 -4.74 -19.39 5.84
N ASP A 221 -4.06 -18.26 6.03
CA ASP A 221 -4.29 -17.06 5.23
C ASP A 221 -3.23 -16.88 4.14
N TRP A 222 -3.66 -16.44 2.96
CA TRP A 222 -2.74 -16.08 1.88
C TRP A 222 -1.80 -14.94 2.30
N GLN A 223 -2.26 -14.01 3.14
CA GLN A 223 -1.48 -12.85 3.62
C GLN A 223 -0.21 -13.28 4.37
N CYS A 224 -0.17 -14.49 4.94
CA CYS A 224 0.98 -14.99 5.68
C CYS A 224 1.87 -15.96 4.90
N ARG A 225 1.71 -16.02 3.58
CA ARG A 225 2.79 -16.52 2.74
C ARG A 225 4.04 -15.66 2.92
N LYS A 226 5.20 -16.30 2.83
CA LYS A 226 6.50 -15.66 3.08
C LYS A 226 6.75 -14.47 2.14
N GLU A 227 6.18 -14.51 0.93
CA GLU A 227 6.31 -13.42 -0.04
C GLU A 227 5.53 -12.15 0.35
N TYR A 228 4.57 -12.23 1.28
CA TYR A 228 3.65 -11.14 1.62
C TYR A 228 3.78 -10.66 3.07
N CYS A 229 4.34 -11.48 3.97
CA CYS A 229 4.47 -11.13 5.38
C CYS A 229 5.88 -11.34 5.91
N GLN A 230 6.59 -10.23 6.17
CA GLN A 230 7.91 -10.22 6.81
C GLN A 230 7.87 -10.72 8.27
N PHE A 231 6.71 -10.70 8.92
CA PHE A 231 6.55 -11.13 10.32
C PHE A 231 6.29 -12.61 10.47
N ARG A 232 6.07 -13.35 9.36
CA ARG A 232 5.68 -14.75 9.38
C ARG A 232 6.58 -15.62 10.27
N ASP A 233 7.90 -15.49 10.12
CA ASP A 233 8.85 -16.32 10.86
C ASP A 233 8.87 -15.97 12.36
N HIS A 234 8.61 -14.72 12.72
CA HIS A 234 8.41 -14.33 14.11
C HIS A 234 7.10 -14.90 14.67
N CYS A 235 6.00 -14.85 13.91
CA CYS A 235 4.73 -15.46 14.32
C CYS A 235 4.86 -16.97 14.56
N LEU A 236 5.58 -17.68 13.69
CA LEU A 236 5.85 -19.12 13.85
C LEU A 236 6.66 -19.44 15.11
N ARG A 237 7.62 -18.59 15.48
CA ARG A 237 8.44 -18.77 16.68
C ARG A 237 7.72 -18.40 17.97
N ALA A 238 6.84 -17.39 17.94
CA ALA A 238 6.08 -16.95 19.11
C ALA A 238 4.88 -17.85 19.44
N GLY A 239 4.44 -18.67 18.48
CA GLY A 239 3.39 -19.68 18.67
C GLY A 239 3.90 -21.07 19.05
N ALA A 240 5.22 -21.27 19.12
CA ALA A 240 5.89 -22.49 19.60
C ALA A 240 6.33 -22.31 21.06
#